data_AF-K9VKN5-F1
#
_entry.id   AF-K9VKN5-F1
#
_cell.length_a   1.000
_cell.length_b   1.000
_cell.length_c   1.000
_cell.angle_alpha   90.00
_cell.angle_beta   90.00
_cell.angle_gamma   90.00
#
_symmetry.space_group_name_H-M   'P 1'
#
loop_
_entity.id
_entity.type
_entity.pdbx_description
1 polymer ?
#
loop_
_entity_poly.entity_id
_entity_poly.type
_entity_poly.pdbx_seq_one_letter_code
_entity_poly.pdbx_strand_id
1 'polypeptide(L)'
;MSKKEILAASEQESGGLVEEIGELKEILRDVARKLTRLETQVKRGGLSASKNSDISTGADVNKTANLSARNVLEVYEELRLQAKNGNEEEVRQKLLAMSATDLNLMCCELGMPPSSKNPSRKKMFELIIGRIKQSLRLSRHIDRQTL
;
A
#
# COMPACT_ATOMS: atom_id res chain seq x y z
N MET A 1 -28.13 36.81 21.12
CA MET A 1 -27.44 35.61 20.57
C MET A 1 -28.13 34.39 21.14
N SER A 2 -28.64 33.54 20.27
CA SER A 2 -29.51 32.43 20.65
C SER A 2 -28.69 31.17 20.92
N LYS A 3 -29.08 30.33 21.89
CA LYS A 3 -28.36 29.09 22.27
C LYS A 3 -28.09 28.14 21.10
N LYS A 4 -28.85 28.24 20.01
CA LYS A 4 -28.65 27.49 18.77
C LYS A 4 -27.40 27.92 17.98
N GLU A 5 -27.01 29.19 18.04
CA GLU A 5 -25.84 29.71 17.31
C GLU A 5 -24.52 29.26 17.97
N ILE A 6 -24.52 29.12 19.30
CA ILE A 6 -23.36 28.68 20.09
C ILE A 6 -23.07 27.19 19.89
N LEU A 7 -24.12 26.35 19.78
CA LEU A 7 -23.95 24.91 19.50
C LEU A 7 -23.43 24.66 18.08
N ALA A 8 -23.94 25.38 17.08
CA ALA A 8 -23.50 25.23 15.69
C ALA A 8 -22.02 25.63 15.49
N ALA A 9 -21.56 26.67 16.18
CA ALA A 9 -20.15 27.09 16.17
C ALA A 9 -19.23 26.04 16.83
N SER A 10 -19.67 25.43 17.95
CA SER A 10 -18.95 24.38 18.66
C SER A 10 -18.85 23.07 17.83
N GLU A 11 -19.88 22.73 17.07
CA GLU A 11 -19.86 21.56 16.17
C GLU A 11 -18.97 21.77 14.92
N GLN A 12 -18.85 23.02 14.43
CA GLN A 12 -17.90 23.34 13.36
C GLN A 12 -16.44 23.37 13.83
N GLU A 13 -16.14 23.92 15.01
CA GLU A 13 -14.78 23.91 15.58
C GLU A 13 -14.28 22.48 15.87
N SER A 14 -15.16 21.62 16.41
CA SER A 14 -14.81 20.22 16.65
C SER A 14 -14.62 19.43 15.34
N GLY A 15 -15.35 19.76 14.27
CA GLY A 15 -15.13 19.20 12.94
C GLY A 15 -13.76 19.55 12.36
N GLY A 16 -13.34 20.82 12.47
CA GLY A 16 -12.03 21.27 12.01
C GLY A 16 -10.87 20.63 12.79
N LEU A 17 -11.01 20.50 14.11
CA LEU A 17 -10.02 19.81 14.95
C LEU A 17 -9.90 18.32 14.60
N VAL A 18 -10.99 17.67 14.22
CA VAL A 18 -10.97 16.26 13.78
C VAL A 18 -10.26 16.12 12.42
N GLU A 19 -10.42 17.10 11.53
CA GLU A 19 -9.72 17.17 10.25
C GLU A 19 -8.20 17.37 10.45
N GLU A 20 -7.80 18.33 11.28
CA GLU A 20 -6.40 18.55 11.66
C GLU A 20 -5.77 17.31 12.32
N ILE A 21 -6.52 16.61 13.19
CA ILE A 21 -6.09 15.32 13.76
C ILE A 21 -5.92 14.26 12.67
N GLY A 22 -6.79 14.26 11.65
CA GLY A 22 -6.70 13.39 10.48
C GLY A 22 -5.42 13.62 9.69
N GLU A 23 -5.12 14.88 9.39
CA GLU A 23 -3.89 15.29 8.70
C GLU A 23 -2.64 14.92 9.50
N LEU A 24 -2.61 15.21 10.80
CA LEU A 24 -1.51 14.83 11.69
C LEU A 24 -1.30 13.31 11.74
N LYS A 25 -2.38 12.52 11.69
CA LYS A 25 -2.30 11.05 11.62
C LYS A 25 -1.78 10.54 10.28
N GLU A 26 -2.04 11.22 9.17
CA GLU A 26 -1.43 10.89 7.88
C GLU A 26 0.06 11.26 7.85
N ILE A 27 0.42 12.44 8.36
CA ILE A 27 1.83 12.85 8.50
C ILE A 27 2.60 11.85 9.35
N LEU A 28 2.05 11.43 10.50
CA LEU A 28 2.67 10.40 11.34
C LEU A 28 2.82 9.06 10.62
N ARG A 29 1.84 8.66 9.80
CA ARG A 29 1.95 7.45 8.99
C ARG A 29 3.01 7.57 7.90
N ASP A 30 3.17 8.73 7.28
CA ASP A 30 4.24 9.01 6.33
C ASP A 30 5.62 8.99 6.96
N VAL A 31 5.76 9.58 8.15
CA VAL A 31 7.00 9.53 8.93
C VAL A 31 7.33 8.09 9.29
N ALA A 32 6.35 7.31 9.76
CA ALA A 32 6.54 5.90 10.06
C ALA A 32 6.97 5.10 8.81
N ARG A 33 6.33 5.33 7.65
CA ARG A 33 6.71 4.71 6.37
C ARG A 33 8.16 5.03 5.98
N LYS A 34 8.55 6.30 6.07
CA LYS A 34 9.92 6.75 5.76
C LYS A 34 10.94 6.15 6.72
N LEU A 35 10.61 6.07 8.01
CA LEU A 35 11.48 5.48 9.03
C LEU A 35 11.69 3.98 8.79
N THR A 36 10.61 3.21 8.58
CA THR A 36 10.72 1.78 8.29
C THR A 36 11.52 1.53 7.00
N ARG A 37 11.37 2.36 5.98
CA ARG A 37 12.18 2.27 4.75
C ARG A 37 13.67 2.48 5.04
N LEU A 38 14.02 3.52 5.81
CA LEU A 38 15.40 3.79 6.21
C LEU A 38 15.97 2.65 7.05
N GLU A 39 15.23 2.15 8.04
CA GLU A 39 15.64 0.99 8.84
C GLU A 39 15.89 -0.25 7.98
N THR A 40 15.04 -0.50 6.99
CA THR A 40 15.19 -1.64 6.08
C THR A 40 16.38 -1.46 5.13
N GLN A 41 16.66 -0.23 4.70
CA GLN A 41 17.85 0.08 3.90
C GLN A 41 19.14 -0.07 4.72
N VAL A 42 19.15 0.39 5.97
CA VAL A 42 20.29 0.21 6.89
C VAL A 42 20.52 -1.28 7.18
N LYS A 43 19.47 -2.04 7.47
CA LYS A 43 19.56 -3.50 7.70
C LYS A 43 20.09 -4.25 6.46
N ARG A 44 19.70 -3.84 5.25
CA ARG A 44 20.20 -4.46 4.01
C ARG A 44 21.61 -3.99 3.63
N GLY A 45 21.94 -2.73 3.86
CA GLY A 45 23.28 -2.19 3.63
C GLY A 45 24.32 -2.77 4.59
N GLY A 46 23.93 -3.12 5.82
CA GLY A 46 24.79 -3.82 6.79
C GLY A 46 25.07 -5.29 6.47
N LEU A 47 24.36 -5.90 5.49
CA LEU A 47 24.55 -7.29 5.07
C LEU A 47 25.32 -7.43 3.74
N SER A 48 25.89 -6.34 3.22
CA SER A 48 26.75 -6.36 2.03
C SER A 48 28.16 -6.88 2.33
N ALA A 49 28.25 -8.11 2.83
CA ALA A 49 29.44 -8.93 2.70
C ALA A 49 29.04 -10.40 2.93
N SER A 50 28.90 -11.19 1.85
CA SER A 50 29.48 -12.55 1.74
C SER A 50 28.84 -13.39 0.62
N LYS A 51 29.67 -13.63 -0.42
CA LYS A 51 30.02 -14.89 -1.12
C LYS A 51 28.96 -15.83 -1.74
N ASN A 52 29.27 -16.17 -3.00
CA ASN A 52 28.88 -17.32 -3.83
C ASN A 52 28.55 -18.63 -3.09
N SER A 53 27.56 -19.38 -3.57
CA SER A 53 27.72 -20.80 -3.98
C SER A 53 26.42 -21.37 -4.56
N ASP A 54 26.59 -22.15 -5.62
CA ASP A 54 25.59 -22.95 -6.32
C ASP A 54 24.93 -24.01 -5.43
N ILE A 55 23.60 -24.05 -5.35
CA ILE A 55 22.80 -25.28 -5.19
C ILE A 55 21.46 -25.11 -5.93
N SER A 56 21.28 -25.91 -6.98
CA SER A 56 20.04 -26.09 -7.73
C SER A 56 19.13 -27.09 -7.01
N THR A 57 18.03 -26.64 -6.39
CA THR A 57 16.78 -27.43 -6.28
C THR A 57 15.60 -26.53 -5.89
N GLY A 58 14.54 -26.53 -6.71
CA GLY A 58 13.16 -26.23 -6.26
C GLY A 58 12.74 -24.75 -6.28
N ALA A 59 11.78 -24.47 -7.17
CA ALA A 59 11.13 -23.17 -7.42
C ALA A 59 12.07 -22.11 -8.00
N ASP A 60 11.72 -21.65 -9.20
CA ASP A 60 12.34 -20.55 -9.93
C ASP A 60 12.20 -19.23 -9.13
N VAL A 61 13.07 -19.04 -8.14
CA VAL A 61 13.24 -17.81 -7.34
C VAL A 61 14.22 -16.86 -8.04
N ASN A 62 14.77 -17.25 -9.20
CA ASN A 62 15.66 -16.45 -10.04
C ASN A 62 14.97 -15.85 -11.27
N LYS A 63 13.65 -15.63 -11.22
CA LYS A 63 13.04 -14.60 -12.06
C LYS A 63 13.29 -13.26 -11.41
N THR A 64 14.23 -12.51 -11.98
CA THR A 64 14.36 -11.07 -11.82
C THR A 64 12.96 -10.49 -11.86
N ALA A 65 12.56 -9.77 -10.81
CA ALA A 65 11.27 -9.10 -10.81
C ALA A 65 11.21 -8.22 -12.07
N ASN A 66 10.14 -8.38 -12.87
CA ASN A 66 9.89 -7.49 -14.00
C ASN A 66 9.60 -6.06 -13.47
N LEU A 67 9.19 -5.98 -12.20
CA LEU A 67 9.03 -4.74 -11.46
C LEU A 67 10.31 -4.37 -10.73
N SER A 68 10.80 -3.16 -10.98
CA SER A 68 11.80 -2.54 -10.10
C SER A 68 11.10 -1.97 -8.86
N ALA A 69 11.76 -1.98 -7.70
CA ALA A 69 11.21 -1.38 -6.47
C ALA A 69 10.83 0.11 -6.64
N ARG A 70 11.42 0.82 -7.62
CA ARG A 70 11.04 2.20 -7.96
C ARG A 70 9.66 2.30 -8.62
N ASN A 71 9.31 1.31 -9.44
CA ASN A 71 8.11 1.36 -10.29
C ASN A 71 6.90 0.67 -9.64
N VAL A 72 7.10 -0.03 -8.52
CA VAL A 72 6.03 -0.78 -7.84
C VAL A 72 4.87 0.12 -7.40
N LEU A 73 5.17 1.32 -6.90
CA LEU A 73 4.15 2.28 -6.48
C LEU A 73 3.35 2.81 -7.68
N GLU A 74 4.02 3.12 -8.79
CA GLU A 74 3.36 3.57 -10.02
C GLU A 74 2.42 2.50 -10.56
N VAL A 75 2.89 1.25 -10.63
CA VAL A 75 2.07 0.12 -11.09
C VAL A 75 0.90 -0.16 -10.13
N TYR A 76 1.11 -0.02 -8.82
CA TYR A 76 0.02 -0.12 -7.85
C TYR A 76 -1.01 1.00 -8.05
N GLU A 77 -0.58 2.23 -8.28
CA GLU A 77 -1.48 3.36 -8.53
C GLU A 77 -2.27 3.18 -9.84
N GLU A 78 -1.65 2.67 -10.90
CA GLU A 78 -2.36 2.27 -12.13
C GLU A 78 -3.45 1.24 -11.84
N LEU A 79 -3.12 0.16 -11.12
CA LEU A 79 -4.08 -0.89 -10.75
C LEU A 79 -5.22 -0.31 -9.90
N ARG A 80 -4.91 0.63 -9.01
CA ARG A 80 -5.91 1.33 -8.20
C ARG A 80 -6.83 2.21 -9.05
N LEU A 81 -6.29 2.97 -10.01
CA LEU A 81 -7.08 3.79 -10.92
C LEU A 81 -7.97 2.94 -11.82
N GLN A 82 -7.46 1.84 -12.35
CA GLN A 82 -8.24 0.87 -13.14
C GLN A 82 -9.40 0.31 -12.31
N ALA A 83 -9.15 -0.07 -11.05
CA ALA A 83 -10.21 -0.51 -10.15
C ALA A 83 -11.21 0.62 -9.81
N LYS A 84 -10.75 1.89 -9.70
CA LYS A 84 -11.64 3.06 -9.52
C LYS A 84 -12.58 3.23 -10.71
N ASN A 85 -12.10 2.99 -11.92
CA ASN A 85 -12.86 3.12 -13.17
C ASN A 85 -13.83 1.96 -13.44
N GLY A 86 -13.95 0.99 -12.51
CA GLY A 86 -14.83 -0.17 -12.67
C GLY A 86 -14.17 -1.36 -13.36
N ASN A 87 -12.90 -1.27 -13.74
CA ASN A 87 -12.16 -2.35 -14.41
C ASN A 87 -11.56 -3.34 -13.40
N GLU A 88 -12.35 -3.78 -12.42
CA GLU A 88 -11.87 -4.70 -11.37
C GLU A 88 -11.38 -6.04 -11.94
N GLU A 89 -12.04 -6.55 -12.99
CA GLU A 89 -11.66 -7.83 -13.59
C GLU A 89 -10.33 -7.74 -14.33
N GLU A 90 -10.06 -6.63 -15.02
CA GLU A 90 -8.74 -6.38 -15.66
C GLU A 90 -7.62 -6.32 -14.63
N VAL A 91 -7.87 -5.68 -13.49
CA VAL A 91 -6.92 -5.61 -12.37
C VAL A 91 -6.61 -7.01 -11.83
N ARG A 92 -7.63 -7.88 -11.71
CA ARG A 92 -7.42 -9.27 -11.32
C ARG A 92 -6.60 -10.04 -12.35
N GLN A 93 -6.90 -9.90 -13.64
CA GLN A 93 -6.14 -10.55 -14.71
C GLN A 93 -4.67 -10.08 -14.71
N LYS A 94 -4.43 -8.78 -14.56
CA LYS A 94 -3.07 -8.19 -14.47
C LYS A 94 -2.30 -8.72 -13.26
N LEU A 95 -2.95 -8.85 -12.10
CA LEU A 95 -2.34 -9.44 -10.89
C LEU A 95 -2.16 -10.97 -10.99
N LEU A 96 -3.03 -11.69 -11.73
CA LEU A 96 -2.87 -13.12 -11.98
C LEU A 96 -1.72 -13.42 -12.96
N ALA A 97 -1.43 -12.50 -13.87
CA ALA A 97 -0.31 -12.59 -14.80
C ALA A 97 1.06 -12.28 -14.14
N MET A 98 1.07 -11.56 -13.01
CA MET A 98 2.29 -11.25 -12.27
C MET A 98 2.93 -12.49 -11.64
N SER A 99 4.27 -12.49 -11.58
CA SER A 99 5.01 -13.55 -10.91
C SER A 99 4.82 -13.49 -9.39
N ALA A 100 5.05 -14.61 -8.70
CA ALA A 100 5.04 -14.63 -7.24
C ALA A 100 6.08 -13.67 -6.64
N THR A 101 7.21 -13.49 -7.32
CA THR A 101 8.27 -12.54 -6.95
C THR A 101 7.79 -11.10 -7.05
N ASP A 102 7.11 -10.73 -8.15
CA ASP A 102 6.56 -9.39 -8.37
C ASP A 102 5.46 -9.06 -7.34
N LEU A 103 4.57 -10.02 -7.05
CA LEU A 103 3.54 -9.86 -6.03
C LEU A 103 4.14 -9.70 -4.63
N ASN A 104 5.19 -10.46 -4.31
CA ASN A 104 5.88 -10.34 -3.03
C ASN A 104 6.60 -9.00 -2.89
N LEU A 105 7.25 -8.53 -3.97
CA LEU A 105 7.87 -7.21 -4.02
C LEU A 105 6.82 -6.12 -3.80
N MET A 106 5.67 -6.23 -4.47
CA MET A 106 4.55 -5.31 -4.31
C MET A 106 4.03 -5.29 -2.87
N CYS A 107 3.82 -6.44 -2.25
CA CYS A 107 3.45 -6.51 -0.83
C CYS A 107 4.47 -5.84 0.10
N CYS A 108 5.77 -6.04 -0.15
CA CYS A 108 6.84 -5.43 0.66
C CYS A 108 6.86 -3.91 0.54
N GLU A 109 6.83 -3.36 -0.68
CA GLU A 109 6.88 -1.91 -0.91
C GLU A 109 5.58 -1.20 -0.46
N LEU A 110 4.45 -1.89 -0.48
CA LEU A 110 3.18 -1.36 0.04
C LEU A 110 3.06 -1.45 1.57
N GLY A 111 4.08 -1.96 2.26
CA GLY A 111 4.08 -2.08 3.73
C GLY A 111 3.16 -3.19 4.26
N MET A 112 2.85 -4.18 3.43
CA MET A 112 2.02 -5.34 3.78
C MET A 112 2.79 -6.65 3.58
N PRO A 113 3.96 -6.83 4.21
CA PRO A 113 4.75 -8.03 4.02
C PRO A 113 3.92 -9.24 4.47
N PRO A 114 3.84 -10.29 3.63
CA PRO A 114 3.10 -11.48 3.99
C PRO A 114 3.74 -12.16 5.22
N SER A 115 2.91 -12.62 6.17
CA SER A 115 3.36 -13.12 7.47
C SER A 115 4.19 -14.42 7.42
N SER A 116 4.24 -15.11 6.28
CA SER A 116 4.94 -16.37 6.10
C SER A 116 6.17 -16.20 5.21
N LYS A 117 7.27 -16.89 5.54
CA LYS A 117 8.52 -16.90 4.76
C LYS A 117 8.32 -17.25 3.28
N ASN A 118 7.36 -18.13 2.98
CA ASN A 118 6.95 -18.51 1.62
C ASN A 118 5.44 -18.29 1.44
N PRO A 119 5.00 -17.06 1.13
CA PRO A 119 3.59 -16.76 0.90
C PRO A 119 3.07 -17.48 -0.33
N SER A 120 1.85 -18.00 -0.25
CA SER A 120 1.19 -18.48 -1.47
C SER A 120 0.84 -17.29 -2.38
N ARG A 121 0.92 -17.51 -3.70
CA ARG A 121 0.54 -16.50 -4.71
C ARG A 121 -0.87 -15.96 -4.47
N LYS A 122 -1.80 -16.84 -4.10
CA LYS A 122 -3.18 -16.50 -3.74
C LYS A 122 -3.23 -15.52 -2.57
N LYS A 123 -2.41 -15.72 -1.53
CA LYS A 123 -2.42 -14.84 -0.35
C LYS A 123 -1.87 -13.44 -0.66
N MET A 124 -0.83 -13.35 -1.48
CA MET A 124 -0.28 -12.05 -1.92
C MET A 124 -1.26 -11.29 -2.81
N PHE A 125 -1.92 -12.02 -3.73
CA PHE A 125 -3.00 -11.47 -4.56
C PHE A 125 -4.13 -10.88 -3.72
N GLU A 126 -4.64 -11.63 -2.74
CA GLU A 126 -5.72 -11.16 -1.86
C GLU A 126 -5.31 -9.94 -1.02
N LEU A 127 -4.06 -9.88 -0.57
CA LEU A 127 -3.54 -8.71 0.15
C LEU A 127 -3.55 -7.45 -0.73
N ILE A 128 -3.09 -7.56 -1.97
CA ILE A 128 -3.04 -6.43 -2.90
C ILE A 128 -4.45 -5.96 -3.26
N ILE A 129 -5.36 -6.89 -3.59
CA ILE A 129 -6.77 -6.57 -3.87
C ILE A 129 -7.45 -5.94 -2.65
N GLY A 130 -7.25 -6.50 -1.46
CA GLY A 130 -7.80 -5.97 -0.21
C GLY A 130 -7.36 -4.53 0.03
N ARG A 131 -6.10 -4.22 -0.26
CA ARG A 131 -5.54 -2.87 -0.16
C ARG A 131 -6.13 -1.90 -1.17
N ILE A 132 -6.29 -2.32 -2.43
CA ILE A 132 -6.95 -1.51 -3.48
C ILE A 132 -8.38 -1.19 -3.02
N LYS A 133 -9.15 -2.18 -2.59
CA LYS A 133 -10.52 -1.98 -2.07
C LYS A 133 -10.55 -1.04 -0.87
N GLN A 134 -9.62 -1.20 0.07
CA GLN A 134 -9.48 -0.29 1.21
C GLN A 134 -9.23 1.14 0.73
N SER A 135 -8.31 1.34 -0.22
CA SER A 135 -8.02 2.66 -0.75
C SER A 135 -9.23 3.27 -1.45
N LEU A 136 -9.95 2.52 -2.29
CA LEU A 136 -11.13 3.01 -2.98
C LEU A 136 -12.25 3.38 -2.00
N ARG A 137 -12.45 2.57 -0.95
CA ARG A 137 -13.43 2.86 0.10
C ARG A 137 -13.11 4.17 0.82
N LEU A 138 -11.84 4.43 1.12
CA LEU A 138 -11.40 5.68 1.75
C LEU A 138 -11.55 6.88 0.79
N SER A 139 -11.27 6.71 -0.50
CA SER A 139 -11.40 7.78 -1.50
C SER A 139 -12.86 8.16 -1.81
N ARG A 140 -13.82 7.22 -1.72
CA ARG A 140 -15.25 7.51 -1.98
C ARG A 140 -15.89 8.47 -0.98
N HIS A 141 -15.28 8.67 0.19
CA HIS A 141 -15.78 9.62 1.18
C HIS A 141 -15.37 11.08 0.93
N ILE A 142 -14.48 11.31 -0.05
CA ILE A 142 -14.07 12.66 -0.47
C ILE A 142 -15.08 13.26 -1.47
N ASP A 143 -15.74 12.43 -2.28
CA ASP A 143 -16.64 12.88 -3.36
C ASP A 143 -18.07 13.20 -2.91
N ARG A 144 -18.39 13.11 -1.61
CA ARG A 144 -19.75 13.35 -1.10
C ARG A 144 -20.00 14.80 -0.67
N GLN A 145 -19.04 15.71 -0.87
CA GLN A 145 -19.19 17.14 -0.60
C GLN A 145 -19.32 18.01 -1.86
N THR A 146 -19.56 17.41 -3.03
CA THR A 146 -19.65 18.14 -4.32
C THR A 146 -21.00 18.00 -5.05
N LEU A 147 -22.09 17.73 -4.31
CA LEU A 147 -23.46 17.85 -4.84
C LEU A 147 -24.37 18.61 -3.87
#